data_AF-A0A955I8A3-F1
#
_entry.id   AF-A0A955I8A3-F1
#
_cell.length_a   1.000
_cell.length_b   1.000
_cell.length_c   1.000
_cell.angle_alpha   90.00
_cell.angle_beta   90.00
_cell.angle_gamma   90.00
#
_symmetry.space_group_name_H-M   'P 1'
#
loop_
_entity.id
_entity.type
_entity.pdbx_description
1 polymer ?
#
loop_
_entity_poly.entity_id
_entity_poly.type
_entity_poly.pdbx_seq_one_letter_code
_entity_poly.pdbx_strand_id
1 'polypeptide(L)'
;MAQKAIREYYGKKLLFSQLPMLMDDFKQSYEGLLIDSQIIPSLSNWPDFESGYVVKPDELFGKRGKNGLVFINKDKKAVLDW
;
A
#
# COMPACT_ATOMS: atom_id res chain seq x y z
N MET A 1 11.78 -10.18 -25.22
CA MET A 1 10.57 -9.76 -24.49
C MET A 1 10.93 -8.54 -23.64
N ALA A 2 10.18 -7.44 -23.74
CA ALA A 2 10.46 -6.26 -22.94
C ALA A 2 9.87 -6.43 -21.53
N GLN A 3 10.67 -6.17 -20.51
CA GLN A 3 10.20 -6.13 -19.12
C GLN A 3 9.43 -4.84 -18.90
N LYS A 4 8.26 -4.92 -18.25
CA LYS A 4 7.45 -3.76 -17.87
C LYS A 4 7.38 -3.68 -16.36
N ALA A 5 7.55 -2.48 -15.82
CA ALA A 5 7.36 -2.23 -14.40
C ALA A 5 5.87 -2.38 -14.04
N ILE A 6 5.62 -2.88 -12.83
CA ILE A 6 4.28 -2.93 -12.23
C ILE A 6 4.29 -2.10 -10.94
N ARG A 7 3.13 -1.50 -10.62
CA ARG A 7 2.96 -0.74 -9.39
C ARG A 7 3.14 -1.63 -8.15
N GLU A 8 3.58 -1.03 -7.05
CA GLU A 8 3.86 -1.73 -5.79
C GLU A 8 2.62 -2.47 -5.27
N TYR A 9 1.43 -1.84 -5.37
CA TYR A 9 0.15 -2.43 -4.99
C TYR A 9 -0.10 -3.76 -5.70
N TYR A 10 0.05 -3.80 -7.04
CA TYR A 10 -0.18 -5.01 -7.82
C TYR A 10 0.89 -6.06 -7.56
N GLY A 11 2.16 -5.65 -7.45
CA GLY A 11 3.25 -6.56 -7.14
C GLY A 11 3.04 -7.26 -5.79
N LYS A 12 2.64 -6.51 -4.76
CA LYS A 12 2.34 -7.07 -3.44
C LYS A 12 1.12 -7.98 -3.48
N LYS A 13 0.00 -7.55 -4.09
CA LYS A 13 -1.18 -8.40 -4.26
C LYS A 13 -0.84 -9.74 -4.91
N LEU A 14 -0.03 -9.71 -5.96
CA LEU A 14 0.45 -10.93 -6.60
C LEU A 14 1.26 -11.78 -5.62
N LEU A 15 2.30 -11.22 -4.98
CA LEU A 15 3.13 -11.95 -4.01
C LEU A 15 2.31 -12.60 -2.89
N PHE A 16 1.44 -11.86 -2.22
CA PHE A 16 0.62 -12.38 -1.12
C PHE A 16 -0.40 -13.44 -1.58
N SER A 17 -0.77 -13.49 -2.87
CA SER A 17 -1.64 -14.55 -3.41
C SER A 17 -0.88 -15.80 -3.83
N GLN A 18 0.38 -15.67 -4.27
CA GLN A 18 1.15 -16.78 -4.83
C GLN A 18 2.10 -17.44 -3.81
N LEU A 19 2.65 -16.66 -2.88
CA LEU A 19 3.59 -17.17 -1.88
C LEU A 19 3.01 -18.29 -1.00
N PRO A 20 1.73 -18.29 -0.58
CA PRO A 20 1.15 -19.41 0.16
C PRO A 20 1.21 -20.75 -0.59
N MET A 21 1.28 -20.74 -1.93
CA MET A 21 1.42 -21.97 -2.74
C MET A 21 2.86 -22.50 -2.78
N LEU A 22 3.84 -21.67 -2.41
CA LEU A 22 5.27 -21.97 -2.50
C LEU A 22 5.92 -22.14 -1.11
N MET A 23 5.27 -21.63 -0.06
CA MET A 23 5.79 -21.58 1.29
C MET A 23 4.66 -21.83 2.31
N ASP A 24 4.62 -23.02 2.90
CA ASP A 24 3.57 -23.43 3.85
C ASP A 24 3.47 -22.53 5.10
N ASP A 25 4.59 -21.90 5.49
CA ASP A 25 4.66 -21.01 6.64
C ASP A 25 4.23 -19.56 6.32
N PHE A 26 3.99 -19.22 5.06
CA PHE A 26 3.56 -17.88 4.67
C PHE A 26 2.04 -17.73 4.84
N LYS A 27 1.62 -17.21 6.00
CA LYS A 27 0.19 -17.05 6.38
C LYS A 27 -0.29 -15.60 6.38
N GLN A 28 0.53 -14.67 5.92
CA GLN A 28 0.21 -13.25 5.94
C GLN A 28 -0.73 -12.88 4.80
N SER A 29 -1.63 -11.93 5.04
CA SER A 29 -2.45 -11.30 4.02
C SER A 29 -1.88 -9.92 3.66
N TYR A 30 -2.21 -9.44 2.46
CA TYR A 30 -1.82 -8.09 2.07
C TYR A 30 -2.66 -7.04 2.82
N GLU A 31 -2.00 -6.27 3.68
CA GLU A 31 -2.58 -5.12 4.39
C GLU A 31 -2.23 -3.82 3.66
N GLY A 32 -3.15 -3.35 2.83
CA GLY A 32 -2.98 -2.10 2.10
C GLY A 32 -4.14 -1.80 1.16
N LEU A 33 -4.31 -0.52 0.87
CA LEU A 33 -5.35 0.01 -0.01
C LEU A 33 -4.72 0.87 -1.09
N LEU A 34 -5.32 0.84 -2.28
CA LEU A 34 -5.04 1.81 -3.34
C LEU A 34 -6.08 2.92 -3.24
N ILE A 35 -5.62 4.17 -3.23
CA ILE A 35 -6.47 5.34 -3.12
C ILE A 35 -6.18 6.23 -4.32
N ASP A 36 -7.23 6.76 -4.92
CA ASP A 36 -7.18 7.78 -5.95
C ASP A 36 -8.18 8.91 -5.63
N SER A 37 -8.18 9.95 -6.46
CA SER A 37 -9.03 11.13 -6.27
C SER A 37 -10.54 10.83 -6.31
N GLN A 38 -10.95 9.68 -6.86
CA GLN A 38 -12.35 9.29 -6.96
C GLN A 38 -12.83 8.53 -5.72
N ILE A 39 -11.90 7.88 -4.99
CA ILE A 39 -12.20 7.00 -3.85
C ILE A 39 -12.20 7.74 -2.51
N ILE A 40 -11.44 8.84 -2.38
CA ILE A 40 -11.33 9.66 -1.15
C ILE A 40 -12.69 10.04 -0.53
N PRO A 41 -13.78 10.35 -1.26
CA PRO A 41 -15.05 10.72 -0.62
C PRO A 41 -15.75 9.60 0.18
N SER A 42 -15.33 8.33 0.05
CA SER A 42 -15.99 7.15 0.63
C SER A 42 -15.37 6.64 1.95
N LEU A 43 -14.66 7.53 2.65
CA LEU A 43 -13.68 7.26 3.71
C LEU A 43 -14.14 6.57 5.00
N SER A 44 -15.42 6.22 5.13
CA SER A 44 -15.92 5.49 6.31
C SER A 44 -15.41 4.04 6.41
N ASN A 45 -14.87 3.48 5.32
CA ASN A 45 -14.54 2.05 5.21
C ASN A 45 -13.04 1.73 5.28
N TRP A 46 -12.22 2.63 5.83
CA TRP A 46 -10.79 2.36 5.96
C TRP A 46 -10.50 1.41 7.13
N PRO A 47 -9.70 0.35 6.91
CA PRO A 47 -9.31 -0.59 7.96
C PRO A 47 -8.48 0.13 9.02
N ASP A 48 -8.73 -0.22 10.27
CA ASP A 48 -7.90 0.20 11.39
C ASP A 48 -6.72 -0.76 11.53
N PHE A 49 -5.52 -0.30 11.15
CA PHE A 49 -4.30 -1.06 11.32
C PHE A 49 -3.73 -0.80 12.72
N GLU A 50 -3.59 -1.85 13.53
CA GLU A 50 -3.07 -1.72 14.91
C GLU A 50 -1.66 -1.09 14.97
N SER A 51 -0.86 -1.31 13.94
CA SER A 51 0.51 -0.77 13.84
C SER A 51 0.57 0.68 13.35
N GLY A 52 -0.56 1.29 13.00
CA GLY A 52 -0.64 2.59 12.35
C GLY A 52 -0.55 2.50 10.82
N TYR A 53 -0.38 3.66 10.18
CA TYR A 53 -0.50 3.83 8.73
C TYR A 53 0.80 4.34 8.11
N VAL A 54 1.05 3.90 6.88
CA VAL A 54 2.10 4.44 6.01
C VAL A 54 1.45 4.80 4.66
N VAL A 55 1.51 6.06 4.28
CA VAL A 55 0.97 6.54 3.00
C VAL A 55 2.08 7.11 2.13
N LYS A 56 2.01 6.78 0.84
CA LYS A 56 2.99 7.12 -0.18
C LYS A 56 2.38 6.97 -1.57
N PRO A 57 2.85 7.72 -2.58
CA PRO A 57 2.43 7.51 -3.95
C PRO A 57 2.98 6.19 -4.51
N ASP A 58 2.20 5.57 -5.39
CA ASP A 58 2.53 4.32 -6.09
C ASP A 58 2.52 4.51 -7.61
N GLU A 59 3.37 5.43 -8.08
CA GLU A 59 3.45 5.83 -9.49
C GLU A 59 4.82 5.46 -10.11
N LEU A 60 5.43 4.38 -9.63
CA LEU A 60 6.75 3.88 -10.08
C LEU A 60 7.93 4.84 -9.79
N PHE A 61 7.74 5.84 -8.93
CA PHE A 61 8.80 6.76 -8.53
C PHE A 61 9.77 6.15 -7.51
N GLY A 62 11.06 6.30 -7.78
CA GLY A 62 12.12 5.99 -6.82
C GLY A 62 12.28 7.07 -5.74
N LYS A 63 13.01 6.75 -4.67
CA LYS A 63 13.47 7.70 -3.63
C LYS A 63 12.36 8.50 -2.90
N ARG A 64 11.14 7.95 -2.80
CA ARG A 64 9.98 8.56 -2.12
C ARG A 64 10.31 9.10 -0.73
N GLY A 65 11.03 8.33 0.11
CA GLY A 65 11.41 8.77 1.45
C GLY A 65 12.34 10.00 1.46
N LYS A 66 13.34 10.04 0.57
CA LYS A 66 14.26 11.20 0.46
C LYS A 66 13.54 12.46 -0.04
N ASN A 67 12.50 12.28 -0.84
CA ASN A 67 11.72 13.38 -1.42
C ASN A 67 10.52 13.80 -0.53
N GLY A 68 10.40 13.29 0.70
CA GLY A 68 9.30 13.66 1.60
C GLY A 68 7.92 13.14 1.16
N LEU A 69 7.87 12.11 0.30
CA LEU A 69 6.64 11.51 -0.23
C LEU A 69 6.22 10.26 0.56
N VAL A 70 6.59 10.17 1.83
CA VAL A 70 6.19 9.09 2.72
C VAL A 70 5.73 9.71 4.03
N PHE A 71 4.48 9.45 4.39
CA PHE A 71 3.90 9.88 5.65
C PHE A 71 3.61 8.67 6.53
N ILE A 72 4.00 8.76 7.80
CA ILE A 72 3.84 7.68 8.77
C ILE A 72 3.13 8.28 9.98
N ASN A 73 1.96 7.76 10.32
CA ASN A 73 1.20 8.24 11.46
C ASN A 73 0.27 7.15 12.00
N LYS A 74 -0.07 7.22 13.29
CA LYS A 74 -1.06 6.34 13.90
C LYS A 74 -2.49 6.88 13.76
N ASP A 75 -2.65 8.19 13.64
CA ASP A 75 -3.96 8.81 13.44
C ASP A 75 -4.39 8.70 11.98
N LYS A 76 -5.49 7.98 11.76
CA LYS A 76 -6.13 7.85 10.46
C LYS A 76 -6.52 9.21 9.86
N LYS A 77 -6.96 10.17 10.67
CA LYS A 77 -7.36 11.49 10.14
C LYS A 77 -6.16 12.25 9.61
N ALA A 78 -5.06 12.32 10.38
CA ALA A 78 -3.82 12.97 9.94
C ALA A 78 -3.29 12.39 8.61
N VAL A 79 -3.50 11.10 8.36
CA VAL A 79 -3.10 10.42 7.12
C VAL A 79 -3.94 10.84 5.93
N LEU A 80 -5.22 11.17 6.16
CA LEU A 80 -6.16 11.60 5.13
C LEU A 80 -6.02 13.07 4.77
N ASP A 81 -5.60 13.87 5.74
CA ASP A 81 -5.34 15.28 5.56
C ASP A 81 -3.99 15.53 4.82
N TRP A 82 -3.08 14.55 4.82
CA TRP A 82 -1.78 14.59 4.14
C TRP A 82 -1.89 14.21 2.66
#